data_AF-A0A2E8X7J5-F1
#
_entry.id   AF-A0A2E8X7J5-F1
#
_cell.length_a   1.000
_cell.length_b   1.000
_cell.length_c   1.000
_cell.angle_alpha   90.00
_cell.angle_beta   90.00
_cell.angle_gamma   90.00
#
_symmetry.space_group_name_H-M   'P 1'
#
loop_
_entity.id
_entity.type
_entity.pdbx_description
1 polymer ?
#
loop_
_entity_poly.entity_id
_entity_poly.type
_entity_poly.pdbx_seq_one_letter_code
_entity_poly.pdbx_strand_id
1 'polypeptide(L)'
;MNIMNFLSDIRNAAIANAVIVIFHIYIAFAVEGASFLVIVLPIGALVTGAFFVKGKIGAGLLALPTLAYLFVFATNGSDMVEMLKTGGDEDIGWGAYILLPFWILTILLNIVSIIAEARGTSKYSNS
;
A
#
# COMPACT_ATOMS: atom_id res chain seq x y z
N MET A 1 -15.67 -4.92 -16.51
CA MET A 1 -14.19 -4.87 -16.41
C MET A 1 -13.73 -6.26 -15.98
N ASN A 2 -12.77 -6.87 -16.68
CA ASN A 2 -12.25 -8.18 -16.27
C ASN A 2 -11.46 -8.04 -14.95
N ILE A 3 -11.54 -9.02 -14.05
CA ILE A 3 -10.86 -8.99 -12.75
C ILE A 3 -9.35 -8.79 -12.91
N MET A 4 -8.75 -9.43 -13.92
CA MET A 4 -7.33 -9.28 -14.23
C MET A 4 -6.96 -7.87 -14.68
N ASN A 5 -7.87 -7.15 -15.34
CA ASN A 5 -7.64 -5.76 -15.72
C ASN A 5 -7.74 -4.83 -14.51
N PHE A 6 -8.56 -5.18 -13.51
CA PHE A 6 -8.60 -4.43 -12.26
C PHE A 6 -7.29 -4.61 -11.47
N LEU A 7 -6.88 -5.86 -11.27
CA LEU A 7 -5.72 -6.24 -10.45
C LEU A 7 -4.38 -5.79 -11.05
N SER A 8 -4.28 -5.70 -12.38
CA SER A 8 -3.05 -5.30 -13.07
C SER A 8 -2.94 -3.80 -13.35
N ASP A 9 -3.99 -3.01 -13.09
CA ASP A 9 -3.97 -1.56 -13.33
C ASP A 9 -3.23 -0.85 -12.20
N ILE A 10 -2.10 -0.22 -12.53
CA ILE A 10 -1.28 0.54 -11.58
C ILE A 10 -2.05 1.69 -10.90
N ARG A 11 -3.08 2.25 -11.53
CA ARG A 11 -3.90 3.30 -10.91
C ARG A 11 -4.78 2.73 -9.82
N ASN A 12 -5.34 1.53 -10.01
CA ASN A 12 -6.13 0.88 -8.97
C ASN A 12 -5.24 0.53 -7.77
N ALA A 13 -4.03 0.03 -8.04
CA ALA A 13 -3.04 -0.20 -6.99
C ALA A 13 -2.69 1.10 -6.26
N ALA A 14 -2.35 2.18 -6.98
CA ALA A 14 -2.05 3.47 -6.37
C ALA A 14 -3.22 4.06 -5.56
N ILE A 15 -4.47 3.91 -6.02
CA ILE A 15 -5.67 4.32 -5.26
C ILE A 15 -5.79 3.54 -3.96
N ALA A 16 -5.60 2.21 -3.99
CA ALA A 16 -5.62 1.39 -2.78
C ALA A 16 -4.54 1.83 -1.77
N ASN A 17 -3.33 2.15 -2.25
CA ASN A 17 -2.27 2.70 -1.41
C ASN A 17 -2.64 4.09 -0.85
N ALA A 18 -3.27 4.94 -1.65
CA ALA A 18 -3.68 6.28 -1.21
C ALA A 18 -4.66 6.21 -0.04
N VAL A 19 -5.57 5.23 -0.03
CA VAL A 19 -6.48 4.99 1.11
C VAL A 19 -5.68 4.69 2.39
N ILE A 20 -4.66 3.83 2.31
CA ILE A 20 -3.76 3.55 3.46
C ILE A 20 -3.01 4.79 3.88
N VAL A 21 -2.45 5.56 2.94
CA VAL A 21 -1.69 6.78 3.26
C VAL A 21 -2.57 7.81 3.97
N ILE A 22 -3.78 8.06 3.49
CA ILE A 22 -4.74 8.99 4.13
C ILE A 22 -5.07 8.51 5.55
N PHE A 23 -5.29 7.22 5.73
CA PHE A 23 -5.50 6.64 7.06
C PHE A 23 -4.30 6.87 7.98
N HIS A 24 -3.07 6.67 7.50
CA HIS A 24 -1.86 6.90 8.30
C HIS A 24 -1.63 8.39 8.62
N ILE A 25 -2.05 9.31 7.74
CA ILE A 25 -2.06 10.75 8.04
C ILE A 25 -3.05 11.04 9.17
N TYR A 26 -4.24 10.43 9.15
CA TYR A 26 -5.19 10.56 10.26
C TYR A 26 -4.59 10.05 11.58
N ILE A 27 -3.98 8.85 11.58
CA ILE A 27 -3.32 8.29 12.77
C ILE A 27 -2.17 9.17 13.28
N ALA A 28 -1.39 9.79 12.38
CA ALA A 28 -0.34 10.74 12.75
C ALA A 28 -0.88 11.90 13.59
N PHE A 29 -2.08 12.39 13.30
CA PHE A 29 -2.67 13.50 14.06
C PHE A 29 -3.48 13.05 15.27
N ALA A 30 -4.08 11.86 15.20
CA ALA A 30 -4.97 11.36 16.24
C ALA A 30 -4.25 10.63 17.39
N VAL A 31 -3.12 9.96 17.10
CA VAL A 31 -2.47 9.03 18.05
C VAL A 31 -0.94 9.23 18.12
N GLU A 32 -0.25 9.17 16.98
CA GLU A 32 1.22 9.00 16.93
C GLU A 32 2.04 10.30 16.97
N GLY A 33 1.41 11.43 16.65
CA GLY A 33 2.06 12.74 16.52
C GLY A 33 2.63 13.04 15.13
N ALA A 34 2.86 14.34 14.87
CA ALA A 34 3.24 14.84 13.54
C ALA A 34 4.57 14.30 12.99
N SER A 35 5.47 13.82 13.86
CA SER A 35 6.72 13.17 13.44
C SER A 35 6.49 11.93 12.59
N PHE A 36 5.36 11.23 12.76
CA PHE A 36 5.01 10.06 11.95
C PHE A 36 4.87 10.40 10.46
N LEU A 37 4.50 11.65 10.14
CA LEU A 37 4.37 12.13 8.76
C LEU A 37 5.67 12.11 7.97
N VAL A 38 6.83 12.13 8.64
CA VAL A 38 8.15 12.04 7.99
C VAL A 38 8.29 10.78 7.15
N ILE A 39 7.60 9.69 7.53
CA ILE A 39 7.60 8.43 6.78
C ILE A 39 6.40 8.35 5.83
N VAL A 40 5.23 8.80 6.29
CA VAL A 40 3.97 8.69 5.54
C VAL A 40 3.97 9.56 4.28
N LEU A 41 4.49 10.79 4.35
CA LEU A 41 4.49 11.71 3.22
C LEU A 41 5.38 11.25 2.06
N PRO A 42 6.62 10.77 2.27
CA PRO A 42 7.41 10.15 1.20
C PRO A 42 6.70 8.97 0.53
N ILE A 43 6.07 8.08 1.31
CA ILE A 43 5.28 6.98 0.75
C ILE A 43 4.13 7.51 -0.10
N GLY A 44 3.39 8.50 0.41
CA GLY A 44 2.32 9.17 -0.34
C GLY A 44 2.80 9.81 -1.65
N ALA A 45 3.99 10.41 -1.65
CA ALA A 45 4.61 10.98 -2.83
C ALA A 45 4.98 9.91 -3.87
N LEU A 46 5.54 8.77 -3.43
CA LEU A 46 5.85 7.64 -4.32
C LEU A 46 4.59 7.05 -4.96
N VAL A 47 3.54 6.85 -4.16
CA VAL A 47 2.23 6.35 -4.62
C VAL A 47 1.60 7.31 -5.63
N THR A 48 1.64 8.61 -5.34
CA THR A 48 1.13 9.65 -6.24
C THR A 48 1.93 9.68 -7.54
N GLY A 49 3.26 9.59 -7.45
CA GLY A 49 4.15 9.49 -8.61
C GLY A 49 3.82 8.27 -9.48
N ALA A 50 3.60 7.10 -8.86
CA ALA A 50 3.21 5.89 -9.56
C ALA A 50 1.89 6.05 -10.32
N PHE A 51 0.89 6.72 -9.72
CA PHE A 51 -0.41 6.99 -10.36
C PHE A 51 -0.29 7.83 -11.65
N PHE A 52 0.57 8.85 -11.65
CA PHE A 52 0.72 9.76 -12.79
C PHE A 52 1.68 9.22 -13.86
N VAL A 53 2.83 8.69 -13.45
CA VAL A 53 3.88 8.26 -14.39
C VAL A 53 3.50 6.96 -15.11
N LYS A 54 2.96 5.97 -14.38
CA LYS A 54 2.62 4.63 -14.91
C LYS A 54 3.83 3.93 -15.56
N GLY A 55 3.59 2.77 -16.19
CA GLY A 55 4.64 2.05 -16.90
C GLY A 55 5.74 1.54 -15.98
N LYS A 56 6.92 1.27 -16.53
CA LYS A 56 8.07 0.73 -15.77
C LYS A 56 8.56 1.67 -14.66
N ILE A 57 8.54 2.99 -14.92
CA ILE A 57 8.96 3.98 -13.92
C ILE A 57 7.93 4.04 -12.79
N GLY A 58 6.64 4.12 -13.11
CA GLY A 58 5.57 4.05 -12.11
C GLY A 58 5.62 2.75 -11.29
N ALA A 59 5.91 1.62 -11.92
CA ALA A 59 6.10 0.35 -11.23
C ALA A 59 7.30 0.39 -10.27
N GLY A 60 8.41 1.02 -10.66
CA GLY A 60 9.55 1.25 -9.77
C GLY A 60 9.18 2.12 -8.56
N LEU A 61 8.42 3.19 -8.79
CA LEU A 61 7.92 4.06 -7.71
C LEU A 61 7.00 3.31 -6.74
N LEU A 62 6.14 2.41 -7.24
CA LEU A 62 5.26 1.57 -6.42
C LEU A 62 6.00 0.42 -5.74
N ALA A 63 7.10 -0.06 -6.32
CA ALA A 63 7.90 -1.14 -5.76
C ALA A 63 8.58 -0.73 -4.45
N LEU A 64 9.08 0.51 -4.34
CA LEU A 64 9.72 1.02 -3.13
C LEU A 64 8.84 0.90 -1.87
N PRO A 65 7.61 1.47 -1.83
CA PRO A 65 6.74 1.31 -0.68
C PRO A 65 6.30 -0.15 -0.49
N THR A 66 6.12 -0.92 -1.57
CA THR A 66 5.77 -2.35 -1.48
C THR A 66 6.87 -3.17 -0.78
N LEU A 67 8.13 -2.89 -1.07
CA LEU A 67 9.26 -3.53 -0.38
C LEU A 67 9.32 -3.11 1.09
N ALA A 68 9.08 -1.83 1.39
CA ALA A 68 9.01 -1.36 2.78
C ALA A 68 7.87 -2.06 3.54
N TYR A 69 6.71 -2.20 2.92
CA TYR A 69 5.56 -2.92 3.47
C TYR A 69 5.87 -4.38 3.76
N LEU A 70 6.49 -5.08 2.80
CA LEU A 70 6.91 -6.47 2.96
C LEU A 70 7.96 -6.60 4.07
N PHE A 71 8.91 -5.66 4.16
CA PHE A 71 9.91 -5.66 5.21
C PHE A 71 9.27 -5.51 6.59
N VAL A 72 8.37 -4.53 6.77
CA VAL A 72 7.66 -4.33 8.04
C VAL A 72 6.85 -5.57 8.43
N PHE A 73 6.15 -6.18 7.46
CA PHE A 73 5.41 -7.41 7.71
C PHE A 73 6.34 -8.59 8.04
N ALA A 74 7.51 -8.70 7.39
CA ALA A 74 8.47 -9.76 7.66
C ALA A 74 9.09 -9.64 9.06
N THR A 75 9.32 -8.41 9.53
CA THR A 75 9.96 -8.17 10.83
C THR A 75 8.98 -8.14 12.00
N ASN A 76 7.72 -7.71 11.78
CA ASN A 76 6.72 -7.51 12.84
C ASN A 76 5.46 -8.37 12.65
N GLY A 77 5.43 -9.26 11.66
CA GLY A 77 4.22 -9.98 11.26
C GLY A 77 3.64 -10.89 12.34
N SER A 78 4.48 -11.44 13.22
CA SER A 78 4.02 -12.21 14.39
C SER A 78 3.12 -11.36 15.28
N ASP A 79 3.58 -10.15 15.58
CA ASP A 79 2.95 -9.24 16.53
C ASP A 79 1.68 -8.64 15.90
N MET A 80 1.72 -8.36 14.59
CA MET A 80 0.53 -7.94 13.83
C MET A 80 -0.55 -9.03 13.81
N VAL A 81 -0.17 -10.29 13.68
CA VAL A 81 -1.11 -11.43 13.71
C VAL A 81 -1.65 -11.67 15.12
N GLU A 82 -0.83 -11.46 16.15
CA GLU A 82 -1.27 -11.50 17.55
C GLU A 82 -2.26 -10.38 17.86
N MET A 83 -1.95 -9.14 17.44
CA MET A 83 -2.84 -7.99 17.52
C MET A 83 -4.19 -8.24 16.83
N LEU A 84 -4.20 -8.98 15.71
CA LEU A 84 -5.43 -9.39 15.05
C LEU A 84 -6.25 -10.38 15.91
N LYS A 85 -5.62 -11.21 16.74
CA LYS A 85 -6.35 -12.15 17.61
C LYS A 85 -6.93 -11.47 18.85
N THR A 86 -6.23 -10.45 19.36
CA THR A 86 -6.59 -9.76 20.60
C THR A 86 -7.46 -8.52 20.39
N GLY A 87 -7.54 -8.01 19.16
CA GLY A 87 -8.48 -6.96 18.77
C GLY A 87 -7.92 -5.55 18.74
N GLY A 88 -6.61 -5.39 18.51
CA GLY A 88 -5.93 -4.09 18.51
C GLY A 88 -5.65 -3.58 19.92
N ASP A 89 -4.95 -2.45 20.02
CA ASP A 89 -4.86 -1.71 21.28
C ASP A 89 -6.09 -0.80 21.48
N GLU A 90 -6.12 0.00 22.54
CA GLU A 90 -7.25 0.87 22.88
C GLU A 90 -7.49 2.00 21.84
N ASP A 91 -6.45 2.42 21.14
CA ASP A 91 -6.45 3.54 20.19
C ASP A 91 -6.79 3.12 18.76
N ILE A 92 -6.40 1.90 18.37
CA ILE A 92 -6.71 1.31 17.04
C ILE A 92 -7.93 0.37 17.10
N GLY A 93 -8.08 -0.36 18.21
CA GLY A 93 -9.17 -1.29 18.49
C GLY A 93 -9.53 -2.20 17.30
N TRP A 94 -10.83 -2.26 17.01
CA TRP A 94 -11.38 -3.06 15.92
C TRP A 94 -10.85 -2.68 14.52
N GLY A 95 -10.20 -1.52 14.38
CA GLY A 95 -9.57 -1.10 13.13
C GLY A 95 -8.52 -2.10 12.65
N ALA A 96 -7.82 -2.79 13.57
CA ALA A 96 -6.82 -3.81 13.24
C ALA A 96 -7.38 -4.93 12.34
N TYR A 97 -8.66 -5.31 12.53
CA TYR A 97 -9.34 -6.35 11.74
C TYR A 97 -9.55 -5.97 10.28
N ILE A 98 -9.56 -4.68 9.96
CA ILE A 98 -9.74 -4.19 8.59
C ILE A 98 -8.40 -3.80 8.00
N LEU A 99 -7.56 -3.13 8.79
CA LEU A 99 -6.31 -2.54 8.33
C LEU A 99 -5.29 -3.61 7.92
N LEU A 100 -5.09 -4.65 8.73
CA LEU A 100 -4.11 -5.69 8.40
C LEU A 100 -4.50 -6.46 7.12
N PRO A 101 -5.75 -6.95 6.95
CA PRO A 101 -6.17 -7.54 5.68
C PRO A 101 -6.10 -6.57 4.50
N PHE A 102 -6.47 -5.30 4.69
CA PHE A 102 -6.41 -4.30 3.62
C PHE A 102 -4.97 -3.98 3.19
N TRP A 103 -4.03 -3.94 4.14
CA TRP A 103 -2.61 -3.83 3.87
C TRP A 103 -2.14 -5.01 3.01
N ILE A 104 -2.42 -6.25 3.43
CA ILE A 104 -2.03 -7.44 2.67
C ILE A 104 -2.62 -7.42 1.26
N LEU A 105 -3.90 -7.06 1.12
CA LEU A 105 -4.53 -6.90 -0.19
C LEU A 105 -3.80 -5.86 -1.05
N THR A 106 -3.39 -4.74 -0.46
CA THR A 106 -2.66 -3.69 -1.17
C THR A 106 -1.29 -4.16 -1.63
N ILE A 107 -0.56 -4.95 -0.83
CA ILE A 107 0.69 -5.60 -1.25
C ILE A 107 0.44 -6.48 -2.48
N LEU A 108 -0.61 -7.30 -2.45
CA LEU A 108 -0.95 -8.18 -3.58
C LEU A 108 -1.28 -7.37 -4.84
N LEU A 109 -2.08 -6.31 -4.73
CA LEU A 109 -2.39 -5.41 -5.84
C LEU A 109 -1.12 -4.75 -6.42
N ASN A 110 -0.20 -4.33 -5.54
CA ASN A 110 1.06 -3.73 -5.97
C ASN A 110 1.90 -4.75 -6.73
N ILE A 111 2.05 -5.98 -6.21
CA ILE A 111 2.85 -7.02 -6.87
C ILE A 111 2.28 -7.33 -8.26
N VAL A 112 0.97 -7.54 -8.38
CA VAL A 112 0.34 -7.88 -9.66
C VAL A 112 0.50 -6.74 -10.67
N SER A 113 0.27 -5.49 -10.26
CA SER A 113 0.44 -4.33 -11.15
C SER A 113 1.90 -4.10 -11.54
N ILE A 114 2.86 -4.21 -10.61
CA ILE A 114 4.29 -4.11 -10.89
C ILE A 114 4.74 -5.17 -11.89
N ILE A 115 4.34 -6.43 -11.69
CA ILE A 115 4.68 -7.52 -12.61
C ILE A 115 4.07 -7.27 -14.00
N ALA A 116 2.82 -6.81 -14.06
CA ALA A 116 2.15 -6.51 -15.33
C ALA A 116 2.85 -5.39 -16.10
N GLU A 117 3.28 -4.31 -15.42
CA GLU A 117 4.04 -3.22 -16.03
C GLU A 117 5.44 -3.67 -16.46
N ALA A 118 6.12 -4.48 -15.64
CA ALA A 118 7.44 -5.02 -15.96
C ALA A 118 7.42 -5.95 -17.18
N ARG A 119 6.37 -6.77 -17.31
CA ARG A 119 6.16 -7.70 -18.42
C ARG A 119 5.55 -7.06 -19.67
N GLY A 120 5.08 -5.82 -19.59
CA GLY A 120 4.36 -5.17 -20.69
C GLY A 120 3.00 -5.81 -20.98
N THR A 121 2.36 -6.41 -19.97
CA THR A 121 1.00 -6.97 -20.08
C THR A 121 -0.04 -6.04 -19.45
N SER A 122 0.38 -4.90 -18.91
CA SER A 122 -0.51 -3.88 -18.36
C SER A 122 -1.23 -3.13 -19.48
N LYS A 123 -2.34 -2.48 -19.13
CA LYS A 123 -3.04 -1.53 -20.01
C LYS A 123 -2.14 -0.38 -20.49
N TYR A 124 -1.06 -0.07 -19.78
CA TYR A 124 -0.17 1.07 -20.04
C TYR A 124 1.17 0.67 -20.68
N SER A 125 1.36 -0.60 -21.04
CA SER A 125 2.60 -1.13 -21.64
C SER A 125 3.08 -0.37 -22.90
N ASN A 126 2.18 0.30 -23.61
CA ASN A 126 2.46 1.00 -24.87
C ASN A 126 2.36 2.53 -24.74
N SER A 127 2.34 3.07 -23.50
CA SER A 127 2.28 4.51 -23.21
C SER A 127 3.62 5.08 -22.78
#